data_AF-A0A447ICQ4-F1
#
_entry.id   AF-A0A447ICQ4-F1
#
_cell.length_a   1.000
_cell.length_b   1.000
_cell.length_c   1.000
_cell.angle_alpha   90.00
_cell.angle_beta   90.00
_cell.angle_gamma   90.00
#
_symmetry.space_group_name_H-M   'P 1'
#
loop_
_entity.id
_entity.type
_entity.pdbx_description
1 polymer ?
#
loop_
_entity_poly.entity_id
_entity_poly.type
_entity_poly.pdbx_seq_one_letter_code
_entity_poly.pdbx_strand_id
1 'polypeptide(L)'
;MTQRVFSVSAEWDEKAKVYYSLSDIVGLHIEAATLDEFEDLLMDVAPGLIVTNHMSAAALASGKPEDYIPAIVWRRPQHRAA
;
A
#
# COMPACT_ATOMS: atom_id res chain seq x y z
N MET A 1 -15.24 9.11 -9.33
CA MET A 1 -15.28 7.65 -9.06
C MET A 1 -14.33 7.38 -7.91
N THR A 2 -14.71 6.57 -6.93
CA THR A 2 -13.81 6.18 -5.83
C THR A 2 -12.65 5.38 -6.40
N GLN A 3 -11.40 5.75 -6.07
CA GLN A 3 -10.22 4.98 -6.43
C GLN A 3 -10.31 3.60 -5.75
N ARG A 4 -10.23 2.53 -6.54
CA ARG A 4 -10.35 1.13 -6.05
C ARG A 4 -9.06 0.34 -6.22
N VAL A 5 -8.12 0.86 -7.00
CA VAL A 5 -6.85 0.23 -7.28
C VAL A 5 -5.77 1.15 -6.75
N PHE A 6 -4.89 0.59 -5.93
CA PHE A 6 -3.77 1.28 -5.30
C PHE A 6 -2.49 0.61 -5.76
N SER A 7 -1.47 1.42 -6.03
CA SER A 7 -0.17 0.95 -6.49
C SER A 7 0.88 1.17 -5.41
N VAL A 8 1.70 0.15 -5.19
CA VAL A 8 2.81 0.20 -4.24
C VAL A 8 4.02 -0.45 -4.90
N SER A 9 5.17 0.19 -4.76
CA SER A 9 6.49 -0.37 -5.05
C SER A 9 7.43 -0.10 -3.87
N ALA A 10 8.50 -0.89 -3.76
CA ALA A 10 9.61 -0.60 -2.85
C ALA A 10 10.79 -0.01 -3.61
N GLU A 11 11.42 1.00 -3.01
CA GLU A 11 12.71 1.52 -3.45
C GLU A 11 13.76 1.23 -2.36
N TRP A 12 14.98 0.94 -2.78
CA TRP A 12 16.07 0.64 -1.86
C TRP A 12 16.80 1.94 -1.47
N ASP A 13 16.90 2.21 -0.17
CA ASP A 13 17.73 3.30 0.37
C ASP A 13 19.12 2.77 0.71
N GLU A 14 20.12 3.19 -0.05
CA GLU A 14 21.51 2.77 0.15
C GLU A 14 22.15 3.27 1.47
N LYS A 15 21.65 4.36 2.06
CA LYS A 15 22.16 4.89 3.33
C LYS A 15 21.55 4.17 4.52
N ALA A 16 20.23 3.99 4.49
CA ALA A 16 19.49 3.33 5.56
C ALA A 16 19.54 1.80 5.47
N LYS A 17 19.92 1.25 4.31
CA LYS A 17 19.96 -0.20 4.02
C LYS A 17 18.61 -0.87 4.23
N VAL A 18 17.54 -0.21 3.80
CA VAL A 18 16.16 -0.69 3.87
C VAL A 18 15.43 -0.42 2.56
N TYR A 19 14.38 -1.19 2.30
CA TYR A 19 13.36 -0.86 1.32
C TYR A 19 12.33 0.08 1.94
N TYR A 20 11.98 1.18 1.26
CA TYR A 20 10.90 2.08 1.67
C TYR A 20 9.77 2.10 0.63
N SER A 21 8.56 2.42 1.08
CA SER A 21 7.38 2.43 0.24
C SER A 21 7.29 3.67 -0.66
N LEU A 22 7.05 3.43 -1.94
CA LEU A 22 6.54 4.42 -2.89
C LEU A 22 5.13 3.99 -3.31
N SER A 23 4.11 4.80 -3.00
CA SER A 23 2.71 4.43 -3.26
C SER A 23 1.76 5.61 -3.45
N ASP A 24 0.56 5.32 -3.96
CA ASP A 24 -0.58 6.22 -3.97
C ASP A 24 -1.51 6.04 -2.74
N ILE A 25 -1.09 5.24 -1.74
CA ILE A 25 -1.83 5.03 -0.50
C ILE A 25 -1.44 6.09 0.53
N VAL A 26 -2.32 7.09 0.71
CA VAL A 26 -2.17 8.11 1.75
C VAL A 26 -1.90 7.49 3.12
N GLY A 27 -0.80 7.91 3.75
CA GLY A 27 -0.37 7.47 5.08
C GLY A 27 0.51 6.21 5.08
N LEU A 28 0.73 5.56 3.94
CA LEU A 28 1.60 4.39 3.87
C LEU A 28 3.07 4.81 3.80
N HIS A 29 3.74 4.71 4.94
CA HIS A 29 5.18 4.89 5.09
C HIS A 29 5.75 3.69 5.84
N ILE A 30 6.09 2.65 5.10
CA ILE A 30 6.69 1.44 5.65
C ILE A 30 8.13 1.29 5.17
N GLU A 31 8.95 0.69 6.02
CA GLU A 31 10.32 0.32 5.70
C GLU A 31 10.61 -1.10 6.18
N ALA A 32 11.46 -1.81 5.47
CA ALA A 32 11.82 -3.20 5.78
C ALA A 32 13.22 -3.55 5.27
N ALA A 33 13.90 -4.49 5.93
CA ALA A 33 15.21 -4.93 5.48
C ALA A 33 15.14 -5.84 4.24
N THR A 34 14.01 -6.52 4.04
CA THR A 34 13.78 -7.47 2.94
C THR A 34 12.45 -7.20 2.23
N LEU A 35 12.33 -7.66 0.98
CA LEU A 35 11.07 -7.53 0.23
C LEU A 35 9.96 -8.43 0.78
N ASP A 36 10.30 -9.55 1.44
CA ASP A 36 9.31 -10.41 2.08
C ASP A 36 8.70 -9.73 3.31
N GLU A 37 9.56 -9.17 4.19
CA GLU A 37 9.10 -8.37 5.33
C GLU A 37 8.32 -7.13 4.88
N PHE A 38 8.74 -6.49 3.78
CA PHE A 38 7.99 -5.38 3.18
C PHE A 38 6.58 -5.81 2.77
N GLU A 39 6.46 -6.96 2.11
CA GLU A 39 5.18 -7.49 1.63
C GLU A 39 4.27 -7.86 2.81
N ASP A 40 4.81 -8.45 3.87
CA ASP A 40 4.06 -8.73 5.10
C ASP A 40 3.53 -7.45 5.75
N LEU A 41 4.39 -6.43 5.91
CA LEU A 41 3.99 -5.12 6.45
C LEU A 41 2.95 -4.43 5.55
N LEU A 42 3.13 -4.50 4.24
CA LEU A 42 2.20 -3.93 3.27
C LEU A 42 0.81 -4.54 3.44
N MET A 43 0.71 -5.86 3.50
CA MET A 43 -0.58 -6.57 3.61
C MET A 43 -1.25 -6.35 4.97
N ASP A 44 -0.48 -6.11 6.03
CA ASP A 44 -1.00 -5.82 7.38
C ASP A 44 -1.60 -4.41 7.47
N VAL A 45 -0.89 -3.38 7.01
CA VAL A 45 -1.27 -1.98 7.31
C VAL A 45 -2.02 -1.27 6.19
N ALA A 46 -1.77 -1.60 4.91
CA ALA A 46 -2.32 -0.84 3.80
C ALA A 46 -3.85 -0.92 3.68
N PRO A 47 -4.52 -2.07 3.88
CA PRO A 47 -5.98 -2.12 3.83
C PRO A 47 -6.63 -1.16 4.82
N GLY A 48 -6.12 -1.08 6.05
CA GLY A 48 -6.63 -0.18 7.09
C GLY A 48 -6.45 1.30 6.72
N LEU A 49 -5.28 1.66 6.17
CA LEU A 49 -5.01 3.02 5.70
C LEU A 49 -5.90 3.41 4.52
N ILE A 50 -6.16 2.50 3.59
CA ILE A 50 -7.08 2.75 2.46
C ILE A 50 -8.48 3.07 2.98
N VAL A 51 -9.03 2.22 3.86
CA VAL A 51 -10.37 2.43 4.43
C VAL A 51 -10.44 3.76 5.17
N THR A 52 -9.42 4.09 5.96
CA THR A 52 -9.42 5.28 6.82
C THR A 52 -9.25 6.57 6.02
N ASN A 53 -8.38 6.58 5.01
CA ASN A 53 -7.95 7.82 4.34
C ASN A 53 -8.62 8.06 2.99
N HIS A 54 -9.15 7.03 2.34
CA HIS A 54 -9.68 7.13 0.97
C HIS A 54 -11.20 6.88 0.88
N MET A 55 -11.83 6.45 1.97
CA MET A 55 -13.26 6.14 2.00
C MET A 55 -13.99 7.08 2.95
N SER A 56 -15.06 7.72 2.48
CA SER A 56 -15.90 8.54 3.35
C SER A 56 -16.92 7.67 4.09
N ALA A 57 -17.31 8.08 5.30
CA ALA A 57 -18.35 7.38 6.08
C ALA A 57 -19.67 7.26 5.30
N ALA A 58 -20.03 8.29 4.52
CA ALA A 58 -21.22 8.27 3.67
C ALA A 58 -21.11 7.26 2.52
N ALA A 59 -19.90 7.07 1.96
CA ALA A 59 -19.66 6.02 0.98
C ALA A 59 -19.85 4.65 1.65
N LEU A 60 -19.16 4.36 2.75
CA LEU A 60 -19.24 3.08 3.45
C LEU A 60 -20.67 2.68 3.86
N ALA A 61 -21.52 3.66 4.20
CA ALA A 61 -22.90 3.40 4.62
C ALA A 61 -23.88 3.05 3.48
N SER A 62 -23.53 3.34 2.22
CA SER A 62 -24.49 3.34 1.10
C SER A 62 -24.25 2.26 0.04
N GLY A 63 -23.05 1.69 -0.07
CA GLY A 63 -22.77 0.61 -1.02
C GLY A 63 -22.65 -0.76 -0.38
N LYS A 64 -22.45 -1.77 -1.23
CA LYS A 64 -22.26 -3.14 -0.77
C LYS A 64 -20.80 -3.37 -0.38
N PRO A 65 -20.49 -4.28 0.56
CA PRO A 65 -19.12 -4.57 0.95
C PRO A 65 -18.17 -4.86 -0.22
N GLU A 66 -18.66 -5.58 -1.23
CA GLU A 66 -17.90 -5.91 -2.45
C GLU A 66 -17.51 -4.67 -3.30
N ASP A 67 -18.20 -3.55 -3.16
CA ASP A 67 -17.85 -2.30 -3.83
C ASP A 67 -16.61 -1.61 -3.26
N TYR A 68 -16.16 -2.08 -2.09
CA TYR A 68 -15.16 -1.42 -1.25
C TYR A 68 -13.90 -2.25 -1.03
N ILE A 69 -13.82 -3.45 -1.61
CA ILE A 69 -12.61 -4.27 -1.54
C ILE A 69 -11.53 -3.58 -2.39
N PRO A 70 -10.47 -3.03 -1.77
CA PRO A 70 -9.42 -2.37 -2.53
C PRO A 70 -8.51 -3.42 -3.16
N ALA A 71 -8.12 -3.18 -4.41
CA ALA A 71 -7.05 -3.94 -5.05
C ALA A 71 -5.72 -3.23 -4.79
N ILE A 72 -4.77 -3.92 -4.17
CA ILE A 72 -3.39 -3.46 -3.99
C ILE A 72 -2.53 -4.13 -5.05
N VAL A 73 -1.98 -3.33 -5.96
CA VAL A 73 -1.05 -3.76 -6.99
C VAL A 73 0.36 -3.58 -6.45
N TRP A 74 0.87 -4.64 -5.82
CA TRP A 74 2.24 -4.71 -5.34
C TRP A 74 3.21 -5.00 -6.50
N ARG A 75 4.06 -4.02 -6.83
CA ARG A 75 5.10 -4.16 -7.86
C ARG A 75 6.42 -4.52 -7.19
N ARG A 76 6.58 -5.80 -6.91
CA ARG A 76 7.79 -6.33 -6.29
C ARG A 76 9.03 -6.09 -7.19
N PRO A 77 10.05 -5.36 -6.73
CA PRO A 77 11.27 -5.15 -7.50
C PRO A 77 11.98 -6.47 -7.79
N GLN A 78 12.39 -6.68 -9.05
CA GLN A 78 13.15 -7.89 -9.45
C GLN A 78 14.65 -7.76 -9.13
N HIS A 79 15.14 -6.52 -9.07
CA HIS A 79 16.52 -6.18 -8.74
C HIS A 79 16.55 -4.95 -7.84
N ARG A 80 17.62 -4.78 -7.04
CA ARG A 80 17.89 -3.48 -6.42
C ARG A 80 18.15 -2.48 -7.53
N ALA A 81 17.44 -1.36 -7.53
CA ALA A 81 17.78 -0.25 -8.41
C ALA A 81 19.25 0.14 -8.13
N ALA A 82 20.03 0.30 -9.20
CA ALA A 82 21.46 0.61 -9.13
C ALA A 82 21.73 2.03 -8.63
#